data_AF-A0A936TDY5-F1
#
_entry.id   AF-A0A936TDY5-F1
#
_cell.length_a   1.000
_cell.length_b   1.000
_cell.length_c   1.000
_cell.angle_alpha   90.00
_cell.angle_beta   90.00
_cell.angle_gamma   90.00
#
_symmetry.space_group_name_H-M   'P 1'
#
loop_
_entity.id
_entity.type
_entity.pdbx_description
1 polymer ?
#
loop_
_entity_poly.entity_id
_entity_poly.type
_entity_poly.pdbx_seq_one_letter_code
_entity_poly.pdbx_strand_id
1 'polypeptide(L)'
;MESIGILVIYLLCPIAGLVLTIWSYPDRKINKTKYIFGLSLLLAPILYLLLTTMVLGNHVDKFSGKYSTVNPTNIELTLFSDKTFSLNNNSVLNANGPGKWSVNFGDANFYIKLHFDNDSLLEIFFNVYEEDSLILLGDTRLYRTQPPNR
;
A
#
# COMPACT_ATOMS: atom_id res chain seq x y z
N MET A 1 11.92 -11.88 3.22
CA MET A 1 13.20 -11.47 3.86
C MET A 1 13.27 -9.94 4.10
N GLU A 2 12.14 -9.22 4.16
CA GLU A 2 12.12 -7.75 4.34
C GLU A 2 12.05 -7.28 5.80
N SER A 3 11.66 -8.15 6.75
CA SER A 3 11.43 -7.72 8.15
C SER A 3 12.70 -7.30 8.90
N ILE A 4 13.87 -7.82 8.50
CA ILE A 4 15.16 -7.47 9.12
C ILE A 4 15.56 -6.02 8.77
N GLY A 5 15.33 -5.59 7.52
CA GLY A 5 15.65 -4.22 7.07
C GLY A 5 14.80 -3.16 7.79
N ILE A 6 13.51 -3.45 7.99
CA ILE A 6 12.59 -2.58 8.74
C ILE A 6 13.06 -2.47 10.20
N LEU A 7 13.47 -3.57 10.83
CA LEU A 7 13.97 -3.54 12.21
C LEU A 7 15.22 -2.67 12.35
N VAL A 8 16.16 -2.77 11.39
CA VAL A 8 17.37 -1.92 11.39
C VAL A 8 17.01 -0.44 11.26
N ILE A 9 16.14 -0.07 10.32
CA ILE A 9 15.78 1.32 10.05
C ILE A 9 14.97 1.94 11.20
N TYR A 10 14.00 1.21 11.75
CA TYR A 10 13.07 1.76 12.74
C TYR A 10 13.53 1.61 14.19
N LEU A 11 14.47 0.70 14.48
CA LEU A 11 14.98 0.48 15.84
C LEU A 11 16.43 0.93 15.99
N LEU A 12 17.33 0.41 15.15
CA LEU A 12 18.78 0.64 15.32
C LEU A 12 19.20 2.05 14.91
N CYS A 13 18.68 2.58 13.80
CA CYS A 13 19.01 3.95 13.35
C CYS A 13 18.63 5.03 14.37
N PRO A 14 17.42 5.05 14.95
CA PRO A 14 17.07 6.05 15.97
C PRO A 14 17.92 5.93 17.24
N ILE A 15 18.18 4.70 17.71
CA ILE A 15 19.00 4.48 18.91
C ILE A 15 20.43 4.96 18.68
N ALA A 16 21.05 4.57 17.56
CA ALA A 16 22.39 5.01 17.20
C ALA A 16 22.45 6.54 17.00
N GLY A 17 21.42 7.12 16.37
CA GLY A 17 21.29 8.56 16.16
C GLY A 17 21.19 9.33 17.47
N LEU A 18 20.40 8.86 18.44
CA LEU A 18 20.30 9.44 19.78
C LEU A 18 21.65 9.40 20.51
N VAL A 19 22.31 8.24 20.55
CA VAL A 19 23.61 8.06 21.22
C VAL A 19 24.65 9.03 20.64
N LEU A 20 24.75 9.11 19.31
CA LEU A 20 25.71 10.00 18.64
C LEU A 20 25.40 11.48 18.85
N THR A 21 24.11 11.84 18.88
CA THR A 21 23.68 13.21 19.15
C THR A 21 24.04 13.60 20.59
N ILE A 22 23.78 12.74 21.58
CA ILE A 22 24.12 13.00 22.98
C ILE A 22 25.64 13.04 23.19
N TRP A 23 26.37 12.09 22.62
CA TRP A 23 27.84 12.04 22.69
C TRP A 23 28.55 13.14 21.90
N SER A 24 27.82 13.97 21.16
CA SER A 24 28.38 15.14 20.50
C SER A 24 28.63 16.32 21.45
N TYR A 25 28.18 16.24 22.72
CA TYR A 25 28.27 17.28 23.74
C TYR A 25 29.28 17.00 24.89
N PRO A 26 30.47 16.41 24.70
CA PRO A 26 31.26 15.97 25.84
C PRO A 26 31.80 17.13 26.70
N ASP A 27 32.07 18.33 26.14
CA ASP A 27 32.75 19.41 26.90
C ASP A 27 32.37 20.82 26.41
N ARG A 28 31.08 21.19 26.48
CA ARG A 28 30.53 22.53 26.11
C ARG A 28 30.71 22.98 24.64
N LYS A 29 31.53 22.31 23.84
CA LYS A 29 31.64 22.50 22.38
C LYS A 29 31.08 21.30 21.65
N ILE A 30 30.10 21.56 20.80
CA ILE A 30 29.43 20.52 19.99
C ILE A 30 30.40 20.03 18.92
N ASN A 31 30.62 18.72 18.85
CA ASN A 31 31.23 18.10 17.68
C ASN A 31 30.21 18.08 16.54
N LYS A 32 30.27 19.10 15.68
CA LYS A 32 29.31 19.31 14.57
C LYS A 32 29.15 18.07 13.69
N THR A 33 30.23 17.35 13.41
CA THR A 33 30.19 16.16 12.55
C THR A 33 29.37 15.04 13.20
N LYS A 34 29.63 14.74 14.48
CA LYS A 34 28.86 13.72 15.23
C LYS A 34 27.40 14.13 15.41
N TYR A 35 27.16 15.41 15.66
CA TYR A 35 25.82 15.96 15.83
C TYR A 35 24.98 15.86 14.55
N ILE A 36 25.53 16.31 13.41
CA ILE A 36 24.85 16.24 12.11
C ILE A 36 24.61 14.78 11.71
N PHE A 37 25.59 13.92 11.92
CA PHE A 37 25.44 12.49 11.60
C PHE A 37 24.37 11.82 12.49
N GLY A 38 24.35 12.12 13.79
CA GLY A 38 23.31 11.65 14.71
C GLY A 38 21.90 12.11 14.31
N LEU A 39 21.74 13.38 13.95
CA LEU A 39 20.49 13.91 13.40
C LEU A 39 20.08 13.24 12.08
N SER A 40 21.03 12.95 11.19
CA SER A 40 20.74 12.28 9.92
C SER A 40 20.20 10.86 10.13
N LEU A 41 20.74 10.13 11.11
CA LEU A 41 20.26 8.80 11.51
C LEU A 41 18.86 8.85 12.14
N LEU A 42 18.55 9.91 12.90
CA LEU A 42 17.21 10.13 13.46
C LEU A 42 16.17 10.46 12.38
N LEU A 43 16.59 11.10 11.30
CA LEU A 43 15.72 11.43 10.16
C LEU A 43 15.54 10.26 9.18
N ALA A 44 16.41 9.25 9.22
CA ALA A 44 16.38 8.12 8.28
C ALA A 44 15.03 7.38 8.21
N PRO A 45 14.31 7.09 9.32
CA PRO A 45 13.00 6.42 9.25
C PRO A 45 11.93 7.27 8.56
N ILE A 46 11.98 8.59 8.76
CA ILE A 46 11.04 9.53 8.13
C ILE A 46 11.30 9.59 6.63
N LEU A 47 12.57 9.68 6.25
CA LEU A 47 12.98 9.68 4.84
C LEU A 47 12.57 8.37 4.15
N TYR A 48 12.78 7.23 4.81
CA TYR A 48 12.36 5.92 4.31
C TYR A 48 10.84 5.87 4.10
N LEU A 49 10.04 6.31 5.07
CA LEU A 49 8.58 6.33 4.96
C LEU A 49 8.10 7.24 3.82
N LEU A 50 8.76 8.38 3.63
CA LEU A 50 8.43 9.32 2.55
C LEU A 50 8.78 8.75 1.17
N LEU A 51 9.92 8.07 1.05
CA LEU A 51 10.30 7.35 -0.17
C LEU A 51 9.33 6.21 -0.48
N THR A 52 8.98 5.37 0.50
CA THR A 52 8.06 4.26 0.29
C THR A 52 6.67 4.74 -0.10
N THR A 53 6.18 5.83 0.49
CA THR A 53 4.86 6.39 0.14
C THR A 53 4.84 7.03 -1.24
N MET A 54 5.93 7.71 -1.66
CA MET A 54 6.05 8.23 -3.02
C MET A 54 6.10 7.12 -4.08
N VAL A 55 6.88 6.06 -3.83
CA VAL A 55 6.93 4.90 -4.72
C VAL A 55 5.55 4.27 -4.82
N LEU A 56 4.88 4.02 -3.70
CA LEU A 56 3.54 3.43 -3.68
C LEU A 56 2.51 4.30 -4.42
N GLY A 57 2.55 5.62 -4.21
CA GLY A 57 1.65 6.58 -4.85
C GLY A 57 1.79 6.61 -6.37
N ASN A 58 3.02 6.61 -6.88
CA ASN A 58 3.30 6.60 -8.33
C ASN A 58 2.86 5.31 -9.03
N HIS A 59 2.71 4.21 -8.30
CA HIS A 59 2.20 2.97 -8.86
C HIS A 59 0.67 2.92 -8.95
N VAL A 60 -0.07 3.71 -8.16
CA VAL A 60 -1.55 3.70 -8.18
C VAL A 60 -2.10 4.05 -9.57
N ASP A 61 -1.51 5.05 -10.25
CA ASP A 61 -1.95 5.43 -11.60
C ASP A 61 -1.79 4.30 -12.62
N LYS A 62 -0.82 3.38 -12.42
CA LYS A 62 -0.60 2.23 -13.29
C LYS A 62 -1.72 1.18 -13.22
N PHE A 63 -2.54 1.20 -12.17
CA PHE A 63 -3.69 0.28 -12.01
C PHE A 63 -5.01 0.91 -12.46
N SER A 64 -5.01 2.17 -12.91
CA SER A 64 -6.20 2.74 -13.54
C SER A 64 -6.37 2.14 -14.94
N GLY A 65 -7.57 1.70 -15.27
CA GLY A 65 -7.81 0.95 -16.50
C GLY A 65 -9.11 0.15 -16.49
N LYS A 66 -9.37 -0.50 -17.63
CA LYS A 66 -10.49 -1.44 -17.80
C LYS A 66 -9.97 -2.87 -17.73
N TYR A 67 -10.63 -3.68 -16.92
CA TYR A 67 -10.33 -5.08 -16.70
C TYR A 67 -11.55 -5.90 -17.05
N SER A 68 -11.35 -6.98 -17.80
CA SER A 68 -12.42 -7.92 -18.13
C SER A 68 -11.97 -9.36 -17.89
N THR A 69 -12.93 -10.22 -17.55
CA THR A 69 -12.68 -11.66 -17.42
C THR A 69 -12.67 -12.33 -18.80
N VAL A 70 -11.73 -13.25 -19.03
CA VAL A 70 -11.64 -14.05 -20.28
C VAL A 70 -12.77 -15.11 -20.37
N ASN A 71 -13.43 -15.42 -19.26
CA ASN A 71 -14.45 -16.48 -19.13
C ASN A 71 -15.89 -15.89 -19.01
N PRO A 72 -16.95 -16.67 -19.30
CA PRO A 72 -18.19 -16.24 -19.95
C PRO A 72 -19.13 -15.33 -19.13
N THR A 73 -18.72 -14.91 -17.94
CA THR A 73 -19.51 -14.06 -17.05
C THR A 73 -19.37 -12.55 -17.33
N ASN A 74 -18.60 -12.12 -18.34
CA ASN A 74 -18.45 -10.70 -18.75
C ASN A 74 -18.49 -9.73 -17.55
N ILE A 75 -17.57 -9.92 -16.60
CA ILE A 75 -17.38 -8.95 -15.52
C ILE A 75 -16.44 -7.89 -16.06
N GLU A 76 -16.90 -6.64 -16.12
CA GLU A 76 -16.06 -5.50 -16.50
C GLU A 76 -15.84 -4.60 -15.28
N LEU A 77 -14.59 -4.45 -14.87
CA LEU A 77 -14.17 -3.53 -13.82
C LEU A 77 -13.41 -2.37 -14.46
N THR A 78 -13.87 -1.15 -14.22
CA THR A 78 -13.15 0.06 -14.59
C THR A 78 -12.67 0.77 -13.33
N LEU A 79 -11.36 0.98 -13.23
CA LEU A 79 -10.71 1.73 -12.15
C LEU A 79 -10.31 3.10 -12.66
N PHE A 80 -10.84 4.16 -12.03
CA PHE A 80 -10.54 5.54 -12.38
C PHE A 80 -9.38 6.08 -11.54
N SER A 81 -8.60 7.01 -12.09
CA SER A 81 -7.47 7.64 -11.41
C SER A 81 -7.86 8.48 -10.18
N ASP A 82 -9.11 8.92 -10.10
CA ASP A 82 -9.69 9.60 -8.93
C ASP A 82 -10.02 8.65 -7.76
N LYS A 83 -9.59 7.39 -7.85
CA LYS A 83 -9.83 6.31 -6.90
C LYS A 83 -11.29 5.85 -6.84
N THR A 84 -12.13 6.19 -7.82
CA THR A 84 -13.48 5.60 -7.96
C THR A 84 -13.46 4.39 -8.89
N PHE A 85 -14.47 3.53 -8.79
CA PHE A 85 -14.61 2.37 -9.69
C PHE A 85 -16.01 2.24 -10.27
N SER A 86 -16.10 1.55 -11.40
CA SER A 86 -17.35 1.07 -11.99
C SER A 86 -17.25 -0.44 -12.23
N LEU A 87 -18.23 -1.19 -11.73
CA LEU A 87 -18.33 -2.63 -11.89
C LEU A 87 -19.60 -2.96 -12.68
N ASN A 88 -19.44 -3.57 -13.86
CA ASN A 88 -20.52 -3.98 -14.73
C ASN A 88 -20.69 -5.51 -14.67
N ASN A 89 -21.95 -5.96 -14.66
CA ASN A 89 -22.40 -7.34 -14.40
C ASN A 89 -22.22 -7.86 -12.96
N ASN A 90 -22.97 -7.25 -12.03
CA ASN A 90 -22.95 -7.59 -10.61
C ASN A 90 -23.65 -8.90 -10.22
N SER A 91 -24.28 -9.60 -11.15
CA SER A 91 -25.08 -10.80 -10.86
C SER A 91 -24.26 -11.93 -10.24
N VAL A 92 -22.95 -11.98 -10.55
CA VAL A 92 -22.00 -12.97 -10.02
C VAL A 92 -21.44 -12.57 -8.66
N LEU A 93 -21.31 -11.26 -8.40
CA LEU A 93 -20.61 -10.73 -7.22
C LEU A 93 -21.54 -10.25 -6.11
N ASN A 94 -22.87 -10.22 -6.32
CA ASN A 94 -23.86 -9.72 -5.35
C ASN A 94 -23.48 -8.37 -4.69
N ALA A 95 -22.68 -7.56 -5.38
CA ALA A 95 -22.13 -6.31 -4.90
C ALA A 95 -22.41 -5.23 -5.93
N ASN A 96 -23.23 -4.25 -5.56
CA ASN A 96 -23.68 -3.18 -6.44
C ASN A 96 -23.41 -1.83 -5.80
N GLY A 97 -22.92 -0.89 -6.60
CA GLY A 97 -22.87 0.52 -6.25
C GLY A 97 -21.53 1.18 -6.60
N PRO A 98 -21.50 2.52 -6.64
CA PRO A 98 -20.26 3.26 -6.68
C PRO A 98 -19.47 3.05 -5.39
N GLY A 99 -18.19 3.38 -5.46
CA GLY A 99 -17.31 3.29 -4.32
C GLY A 99 -15.89 3.72 -4.65
N LYS A 100 -14.99 3.47 -3.70
CA LYS A 100 -13.57 3.76 -3.84
C LYS A 100 -12.76 2.49 -3.92
N TRP A 101 -11.64 2.54 -4.64
CA TRP A 101 -10.70 1.43 -4.70
C TRP A 101 -9.35 1.80 -4.09
N SER A 102 -8.64 0.78 -3.64
CA SER A 102 -7.26 0.88 -3.18
C SER A 102 -6.49 -0.39 -3.54
N VAL A 103 -5.19 -0.26 -3.74
CA VAL A 103 -4.29 -1.41 -3.94
C VAL A 103 -3.65 -1.73 -2.61
N ASN A 104 -3.61 -3.01 -2.28
CA ASN A 104 -2.77 -3.49 -1.20
C ASN A 104 -1.73 -4.46 -1.76
N PHE A 105 -0.48 -4.21 -1.42
CA PHE A 105 0.66 -4.99 -1.88
C PHE A 105 1.07 -5.93 -0.74
N GLY A 106 0.97 -7.24 -0.98
CA GLY A 106 1.58 -8.26 -0.12
C GLY A 106 2.94 -8.71 -0.66
N ASP A 107 3.60 -9.60 0.07
CA ASP A 107 4.98 -10.03 -0.19
C ASP A 107 5.24 -10.60 -1.61
N ALA A 108 4.22 -11.19 -2.26
CA ALA A 108 4.37 -11.79 -3.60
C ALA A 108 3.21 -11.50 -4.57
N ASN A 109 2.10 -10.92 -4.07
CA ASN A 109 0.89 -10.66 -4.85
C ASN A 109 0.34 -9.28 -4.46
N PHE A 110 -0.38 -8.64 -5.37
CA PHE A 110 -1.21 -7.48 -5.03
C PHE A 110 -2.69 -7.83 -5.18
N TYR A 111 -3.52 -7.11 -4.44
CA TYR A 111 -4.96 -7.22 -4.56
C TYR A 111 -5.60 -5.84 -4.51
N ILE A 112 -6.70 -5.69 -5.22
CA ILE A 112 -7.48 -4.46 -5.29
C ILE A 112 -8.66 -4.61 -4.35
N LYS A 113 -8.78 -3.72 -3.37
CA LYS A 113 -9.94 -3.62 -2.50
C LYS A 113 -10.91 -2.62 -3.09
N LEU A 114 -12.14 -3.05 -3.29
CA LEU A 114 -13.28 -2.20 -3.66
C LEU A 114 -14.11 -1.96 -2.40
N HIS A 115 -14.17 -0.70 -1.98
CA HIS A 115 -15.01 -0.23 -0.89
C HIS A 115 -16.25 0.42 -1.48
N PHE A 116 -17.40 -0.23 -1.33
CA PHE A 116 -18.67 0.32 -1.78
C PHE A 116 -19.19 1.34 -0.76
N ASP A 117 -19.99 2.30 -1.23
CA ASP A 117 -20.59 3.32 -0.36
C ASP A 117 -21.59 2.74 0.67
N ASN A 118 -22.01 1.48 0.49
CA ASN A 118 -22.87 0.73 1.41
C ASN A 118 -22.08 -0.05 2.48
N ASP A 119 -20.84 0.35 2.75
CA ASP A 119 -19.86 -0.28 3.64
C ASP A 119 -19.41 -1.71 3.25
N SER A 120 -19.92 -2.28 2.15
CA SER A 120 -19.45 -3.59 1.69
C SER A 120 -18.03 -3.53 1.12
N LEU A 121 -17.27 -4.61 1.32
CA LEU A 121 -15.89 -4.71 0.90
C LEU A 121 -15.72 -5.94 0.01
N LEU A 122 -15.19 -5.73 -1.19
CA LEU A 122 -14.82 -6.79 -2.13
C LEU A 122 -13.31 -6.75 -2.36
N GLU A 123 -12.65 -7.88 -2.16
CA GLU A 123 -11.22 -8.03 -2.46
C GLU A 123 -11.07 -8.84 -3.74
N ILE A 124 -10.41 -8.23 -4.73
CA ILE A 124 -10.11 -8.84 -6.02
C ILE A 124 -8.62 -9.10 -6.09
N PHE A 125 -8.24 -10.38 -6.20
CA PHE A 125 -6.85 -10.81 -6.31
C PHE A 125 -6.44 -10.87 -7.78
N PHE A 126 -5.29 -10.28 -8.09
CA PHE A 126 -4.69 -10.33 -9.43
C PHE A 126 -3.36 -11.08 -9.34
N ASN A 127 -3.12 -11.99 -10.28
CA ASN A 127 -1.76 -12.48 -10.53
C ASN A 127 -1.19 -11.71 -11.72
N VAL A 128 0.03 -11.19 -11.55
CA VAL A 128 0.82 -10.66 -12.66
C VAL A 128 1.36 -11.84 -13.44
N TYR A 129 0.94 -11.98 -14.69
CA TYR A 129 1.65 -12.83 -15.65
C TYR A 129 2.68 -11.99 -16.39
N GLU A 130 3.80 -12.63 -16.78
CA GLU A 130 4.83 -12.02 -17.62
C GLU A 130 4.18 -11.37 -18.86
N GLU A 131 4.64 -10.15 -19.21
CA GLU A 131 4.15 -9.29 -20.30
C GLU A 131 2.87 -8.48 -20.05
N ASP A 132 2.91 -7.59 -19.05
CA ASP A 132 2.02 -6.40 -18.91
C ASP A 132 0.50 -6.65 -18.95
N SER A 133 0.06 -7.90 -18.79
CA SER A 133 -1.34 -8.28 -18.81
C SER A 133 -1.80 -8.77 -17.44
N LEU A 134 -2.81 -8.09 -16.89
CA LEU A 134 -3.44 -8.44 -15.62
C LEU A 134 -4.65 -9.33 -15.86
N ILE A 135 -4.59 -10.57 -15.37
CA ILE A 135 -5.70 -11.52 -15.46
C ILE A 135 -6.44 -11.51 -14.10
N LEU A 136 -7.75 -11.24 -14.14
CA LEU A 136 -8.62 -11.36 -12.98
C LEU A 136 -8.75 -12.84 -12.60
N LEU A 137 -8.23 -13.24 -11.44
CA LEU A 137 -8.41 -14.59 -10.93
C LEU A 137 -9.78 -14.71 -10.25
N GLY A 138 -10.48 -15.81 -10.53
CA GLY A 138 -11.82 -16.09 -10.00
C GLY A 138 -11.91 -16.27 -8.47
N ASP A 139 -10.81 -16.14 -7.73
CA ASP A 139 -10.78 -16.16 -6.26
C ASP A 139 -11.22 -14.80 -5.71
N THR A 140 -12.51 -14.49 -5.89
CA THR A 140 -13.13 -13.30 -5.32
C THR A 140 -13.58 -13.62 -3.90
N ARG A 141 -13.09 -12.86 -2.92
CA ARG A 141 -13.51 -13.00 -1.51
C ARG A 141 -14.33 -11.77 -1.14
N LEU A 142 -15.63 -11.98 -0.94
CA LEU A 142 -16.56 -10.98 -0.43
C LEU A 142 -16.54 -11.01 1.10
N TYR A 143 -16.22 -9.88 1.72
CA TYR A 143 -16.34 -9.71 3.16
C TYR A 143 -17.41 -8.66 3.43
N ARG A 144 -18.52 -9.07 4.04
CA ARG A 144 -19.45 -8.11 4.66
C ARG A 144 -18.81 -7.64 5.96
N THR A 145 -18.40 -6.39 6.03
CA THR A 145 -18.11 -5.74 7.30
C THR A 145 -19.42 -5.70 8.09
N GLN A 146 -19.47 -6.34 9.26
CA GLN A 146 -20.60 -6.10 10.17
C GLN A 146 -20.53 -4.63 10.59
N PRO A 147 -21.67 -3.91 10.62
CA PRO A 147 -21.68 -2.57 11.18
C PRO A 147 -21.17 -2.63 12.62
N PRO A 148 -20.43 -1.62 13.10
CA PRO A 148 -20.03 -1.57 14.49
C PRO A 148 -21.29 -1.64 15.34
N ASN A 149 -21.38 -2.68 16.18
CA ASN A 149 -22.44 -2.79 17.18
C ASN A 149 -22.44 -1.48 17.98
N ARG A 150 -23.57 -0.77 17.91
CA ARG A 150 -23.85 0.40 18.75
C ARG A 150 -23.94 0.01 20.21
#